data_AF-A0A2P5NFA3-F1
#
_entry.id   AF-A0A2P5NFA3-F1
#
_cell.length_a   1.000
_cell.length_b   1.000
_cell.length_c   1.000
_cell.angle_alpha   90.00
_cell.angle_beta   90.00
_cell.angle_gamma   90.00
#
_symmetry.space_group_name_H-M   'P 1'
#
loop_
_entity.id
_entity.type
_entity.pdbx_description
1 polymer ?
#
loop_
_entity_poly.entity_id
_entity_poly.type
_entity_poly.pdbx_seq_one_letter_code
_entity_poly.pdbx_strand_id
1 'polypeptide(L)'
;MLALLRPASADIDTPDIDRRQTAQQLRIEQGIQTGDLTGRESTRLQHQQNRIDQMKDQAQADGVVTERERVRLKDKQNKASRAITRKKRNARRQ
;
A
#
# COMPACT_ATOMS: atom_id res chain seq x y z
N MET A 1 12.89 -2.26 -42.35
CA MET A 1 11.89 -2.07 -41.27
C MET A 1 12.55 -2.38 -39.94
N LEU A 2 13.01 -1.35 -39.22
CA LEU A 2 13.58 -1.52 -37.88
C LEU A 2 12.43 -1.82 -36.92
N ALA A 3 12.39 -3.03 -36.36
CA ALA A 3 11.42 -3.40 -35.33
C ALA A 3 11.81 -2.72 -34.02
N LEU A 4 11.04 -1.69 -33.63
CA LEU A 4 11.08 -1.13 -32.28
C LEU A 4 10.58 -2.20 -31.31
N LEU A 5 11.52 -2.79 -30.57
CA LEU A 5 11.23 -3.63 -29.42
C LEU A 5 10.49 -2.76 -28.38
N ARG A 6 9.15 -2.82 -28.35
CA ARG A 6 8.35 -2.17 -27.30
C ARG A 6 8.75 -2.81 -25.97
N PRO A 7 9.28 -2.05 -24.99
CA PRO A 7 9.41 -2.57 -23.64
C PRO A 7 8.01 -2.96 -23.15
N ALA A 8 7.92 -4.10 -22.46
CA ALA A 8 6.70 -4.50 -21.76
C ALA A 8 6.20 -3.31 -20.92
N SER A 9 4.91 -3.00 -21.05
CA SER A 9 4.25 -1.75 -20.65
C SER A 9 4.81 -1.14 -19.36
N ALA A 10 5.58 -0.07 -19.57
CA ALA A 10 6.12 0.80 -18.55
C ALA A 10 5.06 1.82 -18.13
N ASP A 11 4.00 1.36 -17.46
CA ASP A 11 2.91 2.24 -17.02
C ASP A 11 3.29 2.93 -15.69
N ILE A 12 3.26 4.27 -15.68
CA ILE A 12 3.44 5.10 -14.47
C ILE A 12 2.31 4.81 -13.47
N ASP A 13 1.13 4.48 -13.98
CA ASP A 13 -0.06 4.25 -13.17
C ASP A 13 -0.01 2.90 -12.44
N THR A 14 -0.44 2.92 -11.18
CA THR A 14 -0.47 1.74 -10.31
C THR A 14 -1.88 1.46 -9.74
N PRO A 15 -2.90 1.27 -10.59
CA PRO A 15 -4.30 1.26 -10.15
C PRO A 15 -4.61 0.19 -9.08
N ASP A 16 -3.99 -0.99 -9.16
CA ASP A 16 -4.17 -2.04 -8.14
C ASP A 16 -3.55 -1.68 -6.79
N ILE A 17 -2.44 -0.92 -6.80
CA ILE A 17 -1.80 -0.43 -5.59
C ILE A 17 -2.70 0.64 -4.97
N ASP A 18 -3.19 1.58 -5.77
CA ASP A 18 -4.07 2.67 -5.30
C ASP A 18 -5.38 2.14 -4.69
N ARG A 19 -6.03 1.18 -5.36
CA ARG A 19 -7.22 0.48 -4.83
C ARG A 19 -6.93 -0.17 -3.49
N ARG A 20 -5.76 -0.80 -3.34
CA ARG A 20 -5.34 -1.43 -2.08
C ARG A 20 -5.04 -0.41 -1.00
N GLN A 21 -4.47 0.75 -1.31
CA GLN A 21 -4.23 1.81 -0.32
C GLN A 21 -5.55 2.36 0.21
N THR A 22 -6.49 2.65 -0.69
CA THR A 22 -7.84 3.11 -0.35
C THR A 22 -8.55 2.10 0.55
N ALA A 23 -8.57 0.83 0.17
CA ALA A 23 -9.21 -0.21 0.98
C ALA A 23 -8.57 -0.39 2.36
N GLN A 24 -7.25 -0.19 2.48
CA GLN A 24 -6.55 -0.25 3.75
C GLN A 24 -6.85 0.96 4.63
N GLN A 25 -6.95 2.16 4.05
CA GLN A 25 -7.34 3.38 4.76
C GLN A 25 -8.74 3.25 5.35
N LEU A 26 -9.72 2.78 4.56
CA LEU A 26 -11.08 2.51 5.03
C LEU A 26 -11.10 1.51 6.21
N ARG A 27 -10.25 0.49 6.19
CA ARG A 27 -10.16 -0.49 7.29
C ARG A 27 -9.55 0.09 8.56
N ILE A 28 -8.60 1.03 8.42
CA ILE A 28 -8.00 1.76 9.55
C ILE A 28 -9.06 2.69 10.14
N GLU A 29 -9.73 3.49 9.32
CA GLU A 29 -10.81 4.40 9.74
C GLU A 29 -11.95 3.66 10.44
N GLN A 30 -12.43 2.57 9.85
CA GLN A 30 -13.42 1.72 10.48
C GLN A 30 -12.91 1.20 11.84
N GLY A 31 -11.65 0.79 11.94
CA GLY A 31 -11.09 0.30 13.19
C GLY A 31 -10.99 1.38 14.27
N ILE A 32 -10.76 2.64 13.88
CA ILE A 32 -10.82 3.79 14.79
C ILE A 32 -12.26 3.99 15.26
N GLN A 33 -13.21 4.02 14.33
CA GLN A 33 -14.63 4.27 14.62
C GLN A 33 -15.25 3.19 15.52
N THR A 34 -14.92 1.92 15.30
CA THR A 34 -15.45 0.80 16.09
C THR A 34 -14.68 0.57 17.39
N GLY A 35 -13.57 1.27 17.62
CA GLY A 35 -12.67 0.99 18.74
C GLY A 35 -11.83 -0.29 18.60
N ASP A 36 -11.87 -0.96 17.44
CA ASP A 36 -10.98 -2.10 17.14
C ASP A 36 -9.49 -1.67 16.98
N LEU A 37 -9.17 -0.38 16.96
CA LEU A 37 -7.81 0.14 16.93
C LEU A 37 -7.63 1.26 17.95
N THR A 38 -6.57 1.14 18.77
CA THR A 38 -6.15 2.24 19.64
C THR A 38 -5.52 3.37 18.82
N GLY A 39 -5.53 4.61 19.32
CA GLY A 39 -4.89 5.75 18.63
C GLY A 39 -3.41 5.51 18.31
N ARG A 40 -2.67 4.82 19.19
CA ARG A 40 -1.28 4.43 18.96
C ARG A 40 -1.13 3.38 17.85
N GLU A 41 -2.04 2.42 17.74
CA GLU A 41 -2.03 1.44 16.66
C GLU A 41 -2.39 2.07 15.32
N SER A 42 -3.41 2.92 15.29
CA SER A 42 -3.81 3.69 14.10
C SER A 42 -2.66 4.56 13.58
N THR A 43 -1.95 5.26 14.48
CA THR A 43 -0.76 6.05 14.11
C THR A 43 0.32 5.19 13.46
N ARG A 44 0.61 4.01 14.03
CA ARG A 44 1.60 3.08 13.45
C ARG A 44 1.16 2.56 12.08
N LEU A 45 -0.12 2.25 11.89
CA LEU A 45 -0.67 1.81 10.62
C LEU A 45 -0.63 2.93 9.58
N GLN A 46 -0.95 4.17 9.96
CA GLN A 46 -0.87 5.33 9.07
C GLN A 46 0.58 5.60 8.62
N HIS A 47 1.56 5.51 9.52
CA HIS A 47 2.96 5.61 9.14
C HIS A 47 3.39 4.52 8.15
N GLN A 48 2.83 3.31 8.27
CA GLN A 48 3.09 2.26 7.31
C GLN A 48 2.47 2.57 5.94
N GLN A 49 1.25 3.11 5.88
CA GLN A 49 0.62 3.56 4.64
C GLN A 49 1.44 4.68 3.97
N ASN A 50 1.80 5.71 4.73
CA ASN A 50 2.58 6.84 4.21
C ASN A 50 3.94 6.41 3.66
N ARG A 51 4.59 5.41 4.26
CA ARG A 51 5.85 4.84 3.70
C ARG A 51 5.61 4.14 2.36
N ILE A 52 4.45 3.49 2.18
CA ILE A 52 4.09 2.86 0.92
C ILE A 52 3.79 3.91 -0.15
N ASP A 53 3.08 4.98 0.21
CA ASP A 53 2.88 6.14 -0.66
C ASP A 53 4.23 6.73 -1.11
N GLN A 54 5.15 6.99 -0.19
CA GLN A 54 6.48 7.50 -0.54
C GLN A 54 7.27 6.56 -1.47
N MET A 55 7.19 5.24 -1.27
CA MET A 55 7.82 4.28 -2.19
C MET A 55 7.16 4.28 -3.57
N LYS A 56 5.85 4.54 -3.65
CA LYS A 56 5.12 4.66 -4.92
C LYS A 56 5.55 5.93 -5.65
N ASP A 57 5.58 7.05 -4.95
CA ASP A 57 5.99 8.35 -5.51
C ASP A 57 7.44 8.28 -6.02
N GLN A 58 8.33 7.62 -5.28
CA GLN A 58 9.71 7.36 -5.71
C GLN A 58 9.78 6.49 -6.96
N ALA A 59 8.98 5.41 -7.04
CA ALA A 59 8.93 4.56 -8.22
C ALA A 59 8.33 5.28 -9.44
N GLN A 60 7.49 6.29 -9.23
CA GLN A 60 6.90 7.09 -10.30
C GLN A 60 7.82 8.25 -10.76
N ALA A 61 8.80 8.64 -9.94
CA ALA A 61 9.66 9.79 -10.19
C ALA A 61 10.49 9.67 -11.49
N ASP A 62 10.93 8.46 -11.83
CA ASP A 62 11.71 8.18 -13.04
C ASP A 62 10.84 8.03 -14.31
N GLY A 63 9.52 8.27 -14.19
CA GLY A 63 8.58 8.23 -15.30
C GLY A 63 8.18 6.81 -15.74
N VAL A 64 8.54 5.79 -14.97
CA VAL A 64 8.11 4.40 -15.18
C VAL A 64 8.16 3.63 -13.87
N VAL A 65 7.10 2.89 -13.55
CA VAL A 65 7.13 1.90 -12.47
C VAL A 65 7.50 0.54 -13.06
N THR A 66 8.68 0.04 -12.73
CA THR A 66 9.17 -1.26 -13.20
C THR A 66 8.42 -2.42 -12.52
N GLU A 67 8.43 -3.61 -13.14
CA GLU A 67 7.83 -4.81 -12.54
C GLU A 67 8.44 -5.15 -11.17
N ARG A 68 9.75 -4.93 -10.99
CA ARG A 68 10.42 -5.17 -9.70
C ARG A 68 9.90 -4.22 -8.62
N GLU A 69 9.64 -2.97 -8.96
CA GLU A 69 9.05 -1.99 -8.04
C GLU A 69 7.60 -2.34 -7.74
N ARG A 70 6.83 -2.75 -8.75
CA ARG A 70 5.45 -3.19 -8.60
C ARG A 70 5.34 -4.40 -7.65
N VAL A 71 6.24 -5.38 -7.78
CA VAL A 71 6.33 -6.52 -6.85
C VAL A 71 6.68 -6.06 -5.43
N ARG A 72 7.68 -5.18 -5.28
CA ARG A 72 8.06 -4.63 -3.96
C ARG A 72 6.90 -3.89 -3.30
N LEU A 73 6.19 -3.03 -4.03
CA LEU A 73 5.01 -2.31 -3.56
C LEU A 73 3.89 -3.28 -3.16
N LYS A 74 3.63 -4.31 -3.98
CA LYS A 74 2.64 -5.36 -3.69
C LYS A 74 2.96 -6.10 -2.39
N ASP A 75 4.22 -6.45 -2.17
CA ASP A 75 4.65 -7.10 -0.93
C ASP A 75 4.49 -6.22 0.30
N LYS A 76 4.78 -4.93 0.17
CA LYS A 76 4.57 -3.96 1.25
C LYS A 76 3.10 -3.79 1.58
N GLN A 77 2.24 -3.73 0.57
CA GLN A 77 0.78 -3.72 0.72
C GLN A 77 0.25 -4.99 1.41
N ASN A 78 0.79 -6.16 1.07
CA ASN A 78 0.44 -7.42 1.74
C ASN A 78 0.84 -7.40 3.22
N LYS A 79 2.03 -6.88 3.54
CA LYS A 79 2.50 -6.72 4.93
C LYS A 79 1.61 -5.75 5.71
N ALA A 80 1.21 -4.63 5.11
CA ALA A 80 0.32 -3.64 5.71
C ALA A 80 -1.08 -4.22 5.97
N SER A 81 -1.68 -4.89 4.99
CA SER A 81 -2.96 -5.59 5.18
C SER A 81 -2.93 -6.60 6.34
N ARG A 82 -1.85 -7.39 6.46
CA ARG A 82 -1.66 -8.32 7.59
C ARG A 82 -1.48 -7.60 8.93
N ALA A 83 -0.83 -6.44 8.94
CA ALA A 83 -0.68 -5.63 10.15
C ALA A 83 -2.05 -5.11 10.62
N ILE A 84 -2.85 -4.53 9.70
CA ILE A 84 -4.21 -4.04 9.98
C ILE A 84 -5.07 -5.17 10.57
N THR A 85 -5.10 -6.35 9.93
CA THR A 85 -5.88 -7.50 10.43
C THR A 85 -5.46 -7.91 11.84
N ARG A 86 -4.15 -7.97 12.11
CA ARG A 86 -3.63 -8.36 13.41
C ARG A 86 -3.98 -7.34 14.49
N LYS A 87 -3.84 -6.04 14.21
CA LYS A 87 -4.17 -4.97 15.16
C LYS A 87 -5.66 -4.91 15.48
N LYS A 88 -6.53 -4.97 14.46
CA LYS A 88 -7.98 -5.02 14.67
C LYS A 88 -8.44 -6.19 15.55
N ARG A 89 -7.76 -7.34 15.46
CA ARG A 89 -8.06 -8.51 16.30
C ARG A 89 -7.47 -8.40 17.71
N ASN A 90 -6.32 -7.74 17.86
CA ASN A 90 -5.66 -7.60 19.14
C ASN A 90 -6.36 -6.62 20.08
N ALA A 91 -6.98 -5.55 19.57
CA ALA A 91 -7.75 -4.64 20.42
C ALA A 91 -8.89 -5.35 21.17
N ARG A 92 -9.49 -6.38 20.59
CA ARG A 92 -10.51 -7.21 21.25
C ARG A 92 -9.98 -8.07 22.41
N ARG A 93 -8.66 -8.16 22.57
CA ARG A 93 -7.98 -8.96 23.60
C ARG A 93 -7.16 -8.11 24.57
N GLN A 94 -7.11 -6.80 24.38
CA GLN A 94 -6.35 -5.86 25.23
C GLN A 94 -7.23 -5.32 26.35
#